data_AF-A0A0G3G7Y7-F1
#
_entry.id   AF-A0A0G3G7Y7-F1
#
_cell.length_a   1.000
_cell.length_b   1.000
_cell.length_c   1.000
_cell.angle_alpha   90.00
_cell.angle_beta   90.00
_cell.angle_gamma   90.00
#
_symmetry.space_group_name_H-M   'P 1'
#
loop_
_entity.id
_entity.type
_entity.pdbx_description
1 polymer ?
#
loop_
_entity_poly.entity_id
_entity_poly.type
_entity_poly.pdbx_seq_one_letter_code
_entity_poly.pdbx_strand_id
1 'polypeptide(L)'
;MNPKRLERLLRLRRIEESEATRQLGERLQQLDGIAGQRERLETYQREYLQATLPDDANALKWLAGMRDQLRSALEQQDLRIQAAESQVETARQEWLERHRNSLSLEKLLQRRKAETAQHGARRQQTEQDMWATRQAHAREEASRWQGS
;
A
#
# COMPACT_ATOMS: atom_id res chain seq x y z
N MET A 1 3.97 -21.44 15.65
CA MET A 1 4.16 -21.21 14.19
C MET A 1 5.62 -20.81 13.95
N ASN A 2 6.30 -21.45 13.00
CA ASN A 2 7.75 -21.27 12.77
C ASN A 2 8.06 -19.87 12.18
N PRO A 3 9.05 -19.11 12.69
CA PRO A 3 9.45 -17.80 12.16
C PRO A 3 9.73 -17.81 10.65
N LYS A 4 10.37 -18.87 10.13
CA LYS A 4 10.65 -19.02 8.69
C LYS A 4 9.37 -19.12 7.85
N ARG A 5 8.30 -19.70 8.39
CA ARG A 5 6.99 -19.77 7.72
C ARG A 5 6.31 -18.40 7.69
N LEU A 6 6.40 -17.65 8.79
CA LEU A 6 5.90 -16.28 8.87
C LEU A 6 6.64 -15.35 7.90
N GLU A 7 7.96 -15.49 7.76
CA GLU A 7 8.75 -14.74 6.76
C GLU A 7 8.31 -15.00 5.33
N ARG A 8 8.06 -16.28 4.98
CA ARG A 8 7.55 -16.64 3.65
C ARG A 8 6.17 -16.03 3.40
N LEU A 9 5.27 -16.11 4.38
CA LEU A 9 3.95 -15.48 4.29
C LEU A 9 4.05 -13.96 4.17
N LEU A 10 4.96 -13.32 4.91
CA LEU A 10 5.18 -11.87 4.83
C LEU A 10 5.64 -11.47 3.43
N ARG A 11 6.54 -12.26 2.84
CA ARG A 11 7.00 -12.04 1.47
C ARG A 11 5.83 -12.10 0.47
N LEU A 12 4.96 -13.10 0.59
CA LEU A 12 3.78 -13.22 -0.27
C LEU A 12 2.82 -12.02 -0.08
N ARG A 13 2.52 -11.64 1.16
CA ARG A 13 1.65 -10.48 1.43
C ARG A 13 2.22 -9.16 0.92
N ARG A 14 3.54 -8.96 1.00
CA ARG A 14 4.21 -7.78 0.43
C ARG A 14 4.13 -7.74 -1.11
N ILE A 15 4.15 -8.90 -1.76
CA ILE A 15 3.93 -8.98 -3.22
C ILE A 15 2.50 -8.55 -3.55
N GLU A 16 1.50 -9.08 -2.84
CA GLU A 16 0.09 -8.70 -3.02
C GLU A 16 -0.15 -7.20 -2.75
N GLU A 17 0.47 -6.65 -1.71
CA GLU A 17 0.42 -5.21 -1.39
C GLU A 17 1.05 -4.36 -2.51
N SER A 18 2.18 -4.81 -3.06
CA SER A 18 2.85 -4.13 -4.18
C SER A 18 1.97 -4.14 -5.43
N GLU A 19 1.29 -5.26 -5.71
CA GLU A 19 0.34 -5.37 -6.81
C GLU A 19 -0.85 -4.42 -6.64
N ALA A 20 -1.44 -4.37 -5.44
CA ALA A 20 -2.52 -3.43 -5.14
C ALA A 20 -2.06 -1.96 -5.21
N THR A 21 -0.82 -1.67 -4.84
CA THR A 21 -0.22 -0.34 -5.00
C THR A 21 -0.14 0.04 -6.48
N ARG A 22 0.30 -0.89 -7.34
CA ARG A 22 0.31 -0.68 -8.80
C ARG A 22 -1.09 -0.44 -9.35
N GLN A 23 -2.06 -1.27 -8.97
CA GLN A 23 -3.45 -1.13 -9.41
C GLN A 23 -4.03 0.22 -8.99
N LEU A 24 -3.80 0.67 -7.75
CA LEU A 24 -4.21 2.00 -7.30
C LEU A 24 -3.57 3.11 -8.15
N GLY A 25 -2.28 3.00 -8.46
CA GLY A 25 -1.58 3.93 -9.34
C GLY A 25 -2.20 3.99 -10.75
N GLU A 26 -2.53 2.84 -11.34
CA GLU A 26 -3.21 2.77 -12.64
C GLU A 26 -4.58 3.46 -12.61
N ARG A 27 -5.36 3.29 -11.52
CA ARG A 27 -6.66 3.96 -11.37
C ARG A 27 -6.54 5.46 -11.21
N LEU A 28 -5.55 5.93 -10.45
CA LEU A 28 -5.26 7.37 -10.33
C LEU A 28 -4.89 7.98 -11.68
N GLN A 29 -4.01 7.32 -12.45
CA GLN A 29 -3.65 7.78 -13.80
C GLN A 29 -4.85 7.83 -14.75
N GLN A 30 -5.76 6.85 -14.66
CA GLN A 30 -7.00 6.86 -15.43
C GLN A 30 -7.90 8.04 -15.05
N LEU A 31 -8.08 8.29 -13.74
CA LEU A 31 -8.84 9.42 -13.24
C LEU A 31 -8.25 10.75 -13.73
N ASP A 32 -6.94 10.93 -13.60
CA ASP A 32 -6.23 12.13 -14.06
C ASP A 32 -6.41 12.35 -15.57
N GLY A 33 -6.34 11.27 -16.36
CA GLY A 33 -6.58 11.32 -17.80
C GLY A 33 -8.01 11.75 -18.16
N ILE A 34 -9.02 11.24 -17.45
CA ILE A 34 -10.43 11.58 -17.65
C ILE A 34 -10.70 13.04 -17.21
N ALA A 35 -10.13 13.47 -16.08
CA ALA A 35 -10.22 14.83 -15.59
C ALA A 35 -9.57 15.83 -16.56
N GLY A 36 -8.40 15.50 -17.10
CA GLY A 36 -7.72 16.32 -18.11
C GLY A 36 -8.52 16.43 -19.43
N GLN A 37 -9.26 15.40 -19.83
CA GLN A 37 -10.18 15.50 -20.97
C GLN A 37 -11.32 16.48 -20.69
N ARG A 38 -11.87 16.47 -19.46
CA ARG A 38 -12.93 17.39 -19.05
C ARG A 38 -12.43 18.84 -19.07
N GLU A 39 -11.25 19.09 -18.52
CA GLU A 39 -10.63 20.43 -18.53
C GLU A 39 -10.43 20.97 -19.95
N ARG A 40 -10.04 20.10 -20.89
CA ARG A 40 -9.95 20.47 -22.32
C ARG A 40 -11.30 20.85 -22.91
N LEU A 41 -12.36 20.09 -22.59
CA LEU A 41 -13.72 20.42 -23.04
C LEU A 41 -14.22 21.75 -22.46
N GLU A 42 -13.93 22.04 -21.20
CA GLU A 42 -14.28 23.32 -20.57
C GLU A 42 -13.48 24.49 -21.16
N THR A 43 -12.20 24.27 -21.45
CA THR A 43 -11.36 25.28 -22.11
C THR A 43 -11.89 25.57 -23.50
N TYR A 44 -12.18 24.52 -24.27
CA TYR A 44 -12.82 24.67 -25.58
C TYR A 44 -14.17 25.37 -25.51
N GLN A 45 -15.01 25.07 -24.50
CA GLN A 45 -16.26 25.79 -24.28
C GLN A 45 -16.05 27.28 -24.04
N ARG A 46 -15.09 27.64 -23.18
CA ARG A 46 -14.80 29.03 -22.85
C ARG A 46 -14.28 29.80 -24.06
N GLU A 47 -13.32 29.24 -24.77
CA GLU A 47 -12.78 29.81 -26.01
C GLU A 47 -13.89 29.99 -27.06
N TYR A 48 -14.77 28.99 -27.18
CA TYR A 48 -15.88 29.03 -28.11
C TYR A 48 -16.94 30.08 -27.75
N LEU A 49 -17.27 30.25 -26.47
CA LEU A 49 -18.19 31.30 -26.01
C LEU A 49 -17.62 32.72 -26.15
N GLN A 50 -16.29 32.85 -26.25
CA GLN A 50 -15.62 34.12 -26.51
C GLN A 50 -15.51 34.44 -28.02
N ALA A 51 -15.81 33.49 -28.89
CA ALA A 51 -15.79 33.70 -30.34
C ALA A 51 -16.90 34.67 -30.77
N THR A 52 -16.59 35.53 -31.75
CA THR A 52 -17.55 36.50 -32.30
C THR A 52 -18.78 35.79 -32.86
N LEU A 53 -19.97 36.25 -32.46
CA LEU A 53 -21.23 35.72 -32.98
C LEU A 53 -21.34 36.00 -34.49
N PRO A 54 -21.63 34.99 -35.32
CA PRO A 54 -21.88 35.19 -36.73
C PRO A 54 -23.26 35.81 -36.96
N ASP A 55 -23.36 36.68 -37.97
CA ASP A 55 -24.61 37.34 -38.35
C ASP A 55 -25.57 36.43 -39.17
N ASP A 56 -25.09 35.26 -39.60
CA ASP A 56 -25.88 34.29 -40.37
C ASP A 56 -26.75 33.40 -39.46
N ALA A 57 -28.06 33.35 -39.74
CA ALA A 57 -29.04 32.54 -39.02
C ALA A 57 -28.71 31.04 -39.05
N ASN A 58 -28.14 30.52 -40.15
CA ASN A 58 -27.73 29.12 -40.21
C ASN A 58 -26.54 28.85 -39.30
N ALA A 59 -25.56 29.76 -39.26
CA ALA A 59 -24.42 29.69 -38.36
C ALA A 59 -24.87 29.76 -36.89
N LEU A 60 -25.84 30.61 -36.54
CA LEU A 60 -26.43 30.68 -35.20
C LEU A 60 -27.13 29.38 -34.78
N LYS A 61 -27.85 28.73 -35.70
CA LYS A 61 -28.49 27.43 -35.43
C LYS A 61 -27.45 26.32 -35.20
N TRP A 62 -26.39 26.30 -36.01
CA TRP A 62 -25.28 25.35 -35.83
C TRP A 62 -24.58 25.57 -34.48
N LEU A 63 -24.34 26.82 -34.10
CA LEU A 63 -23.81 27.23 -32.80
C LEU A 63 -24.62 26.70 -31.62
N ALA A 64 -25.95 26.84 -31.68
CA ALA A 64 -26.84 26.32 -30.65
C ALA A 64 -26.73 24.80 -30.53
N GLY A 65 -26.70 24.07 -31.66
CA GLY A 65 -26.53 22.63 -31.68
C GLY A 65 -25.19 22.17 -31.10
N MET A 66 -24.10 22.87 -31.43
CA MET A 66 -22.77 22.55 -30.90
C MET A 66 -22.69 22.78 -29.39
N ARG A 67 -23.34 23.84 -28.88
CA ARG A 67 -23.43 24.10 -27.43
C ARG A 67 -24.14 22.96 -26.69
N ASP A 68 -25.24 22.45 -27.25
CA ASP A 68 -25.98 21.34 -26.65
C ASP A 68 -25.17 20.04 -26.67
N GLN A 69 -24.43 19.77 -27.76
CA GLN A 69 -23.51 18.64 -27.85
C GLN A 69 -22.39 18.73 -26.82
N LEU A 70 -21.80 19.92 -26.65
CA LEU A 70 -20.72 20.13 -25.70
C LEU A 70 -21.20 20.00 -24.24
N ARG A 71 -22.40 20.50 -23.93
CA ARG A 71 -23.03 20.28 -22.63
C ARG A 71 -23.21 18.79 -22.36
N SER A 72 -23.78 18.05 -23.33
CA SER A 72 -23.96 16.60 -23.19
C SER A 72 -22.63 15.87 -23.01
N ALA A 73 -21.58 16.28 -23.72
CA ALA A 73 -20.24 15.71 -23.57
C ALA A 73 -19.64 15.96 -22.19
N LEU A 74 -19.81 17.17 -21.63
CA LEU A 74 -19.37 17.50 -20.27
C LEU A 74 -20.13 16.68 -19.23
N GLU A 75 -21.45 16.57 -19.34
CA GLU A 75 -22.27 15.75 -18.44
C GLU A 75 -21.86 14.27 -18.48
N GLN A 76 -21.60 13.72 -19.67
CA GLN A 76 -21.07 12.35 -19.81
C GLN A 76 -19.69 12.20 -19.18
N GLN A 77 -18.85 13.23 -19.26
CA GLN A 77 -17.52 13.20 -18.68
C GLN A 77 -17.56 13.30 -17.16
N ASP A 78 -18.49 14.06 -16.58
CA ASP A 78 -18.75 14.07 -15.13
C ASP A 78 -19.13 12.68 -14.62
N LEU A 79 -20.01 11.97 -15.33
CA LEU A 79 -20.37 10.58 -14.98
C LEU A 79 -19.16 9.64 -15.04
N ARG A 80 -18.27 9.83 -16.01
CA ARG A 80 -17.03 9.03 -16.11
C ARG A 80 -16.04 9.36 -14.99
N ILE A 81 -15.93 10.62 -14.58
CA ILE A 81 -15.12 11.02 -13.43
C ILE A 81 -15.65 10.34 -12.18
N GLN A 82 -16.94 10.44 -11.90
CA GLN A 82 -17.56 9.79 -10.72
C GLN A 82 -17.32 8.27 -10.72
N ALA A 83 -17.45 7.62 -11.88
CA ALA A 83 -17.16 6.20 -12.00
C ALA A 83 -15.68 5.88 -11.75
N ALA A 84 -14.76 6.71 -12.24
CA ALA A 84 -13.32 6.54 -12.01
C ALA A 84 -12.92 6.82 -10.55
N GLU A 85 -13.50 7.83 -9.91
CA GLU A 85 -13.33 8.12 -8.48
C GLU A 85 -13.79 6.94 -7.62
N SER A 86 -14.94 6.35 -7.94
CA SER A 86 -15.41 5.14 -7.27
C SER A 86 -14.43 3.97 -7.42
N GLN A 87 -13.82 3.80 -8.59
CA GLN A 87 -12.81 2.74 -8.81
C GLN A 87 -11.52 3.00 -8.04
N VAL A 88 -11.07 4.26 -7.96
CA VAL A 88 -9.92 4.66 -7.14
C VAL A 88 -10.19 4.35 -5.67
N GLU A 89 -11.38 4.68 -5.17
CA GLU A 89 -11.71 4.44 -3.77
C GLU A 89 -11.78 2.93 -3.46
N THR A 90 -12.37 2.11 -4.35
CA THR A 90 -12.32 0.65 -4.22
C THR A 90 -10.87 0.13 -4.18
N ALA A 91 -10.03 0.54 -5.13
CA ALA A 91 -8.62 0.14 -5.16
C ALA A 91 -7.84 0.60 -3.91
N ARG A 92 -8.19 1.77 -3.37
CA ARG A 92 -7.59 2.32 -2.14
C ARG A 92 -7.96 1.48 -0.92
N GLN A 93 -9.23 1.10 -0.77
CA GLN A 93 -9.67 0.25 0.34
C GLN A 93 -8.98 -1.12 0.28
N GLU A 94 -8.90 -1.69 -0.91
CA GLU A 94 -8.19 -2.93 -1.20
C GLU A 94 -6.69 -2.87 -0.85
N TRP A 95 -6.03 -1.76 -1.19
CA TRP A 95 -4.63 -1.53 -0.82
C TRP A 95 -4.48 -1.38 0.71
N LEU A 96 -5.36 -0.62 1.36
CA LEU A 96 -5.35 -0.43 2.81
C LEU A 96 -5.49 -1.75 3.57
N GLU A 97 -6.37 -2.64 3.11
CA GLU A 97 -6.54 -3.97 3.70
C GLU A 97 -5.25 -4.80 3.59
N ARG A 98 -4.66 -4.87 2.39
CA ARG A 98 -3.41 -5.61 2.16
C ARG A 98 -2.25 -5.04 2.98
N HIS A 99 -2.14 -3.72 3.05
CA HIS A 99 -1.14 -3.02 3.86
C HIS A 99 -1.29 -3.35 5.36
N ARG A 100 -2.52 -3.29 5.89
CA ARG A 100 -2.81 -3.66 7.30
C ARG A 100 -2.43 -5.12 7.57
N ASN A 101 -2.76 -6.03 6.65
CA ASN A 101 -2.42 -7.44 6.75
C ASN A 101 -0.90 -7.65 6.79
N SER A 102 -0.14 -7.01 5.89
CA SER A 102 1.33 -7.02 5.91
C SER A 102 1.91 -6.53 7.24
N LEU A 103 1.45 -5.37 7.73
CA LEU A 103 1.91 -4.78 8.99
C LEU A 103 1.62 -5.68 10.20
N SER A 104 0.42 -6.28 10.25
CA SER A 104 0.05 -7.19 11.34
C SER A 104 0.96 -8.40 11.40
N LEU A 105 1.30 -8.97 10.23
CA LEU A 105 2.14 -10.15 10.12
C LEU A 105 3.61 -9.82 10.44
N GLU A 106 4.08 -8.64 10.05
CA GLU A 106 5.40 -8.13 10.40
C GLU A 106 5.56 -7.99 11.93
N LYS A 107 4.58 -7.38 12.61
CA LYS A 107 4.57 -7.29 14.08
C LYS A 107 4.58 -8.66 14.73
N LEU A 108 3.81 -9.62 14.21
CA LEU A 108 3.80 -10.99 14.71
C LEU A 108 5.15 -11.67 14.53
N LEU A 109 5.79 -11.50 13.38
CA LEU A 109 7.13 -12.03 13.11
C LEU A 109 8.17 -11.46 14.07
N GLN A 110 8.16 -10.14 14.30
CA GLN A 110 9.07 -9.48 15.25
C GLN A 110 8.92 -10.07 16.66
N ARG A 111 7.68 -10.22 17.15
CA ARG A 111 7.40 -10.84 18.46
C ARG A 111 7.95 -12.27 18.54
N ARG A 112 7.72 -13.10 17.51
CA ARG A 112 8.22 -14.48 17.47
C ARG A 112 9.74 -14.57 17.42
N LYS A 113 10.41 -13.65 16.72
CA LYS A 113 11.88 -13.57 16.71
C LYS A 113 12.41 -13.22 18.10
N ALA A 114 11.80 -12.24 18.77
CA ALA A 114 12.17 -11.84 20.12
C ALA A 114 11.98 -12.98 21.13
N GLU A 115 10.84 -13.68 21.10
CA GLU A 115 10.59 -14.86 21.94
C GLU A 115 11.65 -15.96 21.71
N THR A 116 11.97 -16.24 20.44
CA THR A 116 12.97 -17.27 20.09
C THR A 116 14.36 -16.89 20.60
N ALA A 117 14.75 -15.62 20.45
CA ALA A 117 16.02 -15.10 20.95
C ALA A 117 16.09 -15.17 22.48
N GLN A 118 15.00 -14.80 23.19
CA GLN A 118 14.94 -14.86 24.65
C GLN A 118 15.06 -16.30 25.16
N HIS A 119 14.37 -17.26 24.52
CA HIS A 119 14.51 -18.67 24.89
C HIS A 119 15.91 -19.20 24.63
N GLY A 120 16.56 -18.79 23.52
CA GLY A 120 17.95 -19.12 23.23
C GLY A 120 18.92 -18.58 24.31
N ALA A 121 18.78 -17.31 24.66
CA ALA A 121 19.60 -16.66 25.69
C ALA A 121 19.46 -17.34 27.06
N ARG A 122 18.23 -17.67 27.47
CA ARG A 122 18.00 -18.40 28.73
C ARG A 122 18.66 -19.78 28.74
N ARG A 123 18.56 -20.54 27.64
CA ARG A 123 19.24 -21.85 27.52
C ARG A 123 20.74 -21.73 27.63
N GLN A 124 21.33 -20.78 26.88
CA GLN A 124 22.77 -20.53 26.91
C GLN A 124 23.25 -20.12 28.31
N GLN A 125 22.49 -19.26 28.99
CA GLN A 125 22.77 -18.89 30.38
C GLN A 125 22.75 -20.12 31.30
N THR A 126 21.71 -20.95 31.23
CA THR A 126 21.63 -22.18 32.04
C THR A 126 22.80 -23.13 31.76
N GLU A 127 23.22 -23.29 30.51
CA GLU A 127 24.38 -24.11 30.14
C GLU A 127 25.69 -23.55 30.71
N GLN A 128 25.88 -22.23 30.65
CA GLN A 128 27.04 -21.54 31.23
C GLN A 128 27.08 -21.69 32.75
N ASP A 129 25.95 -21.50 33.43
CA ASP A 129 25.84 -21.63 34.88
C ASP A 129 26.13 -23.07 35.34
N MET A 130 25.61 -24.08 34.63
CA MET A 130 25.91 -25.49 34.89
C MET A 130 27.39 -25.82 34.65
N TRP A 131 28.01 -25.23 33.64
CA TRP A 131 29.44 -25.43 33.38
C TRP A 131 30.31 -24.77 34.46
N ALA A 132 29.99 -23.52 34.85
CA ALA A 132 30.67 -22.80 35.92
C ALA A 132 30.56 -23.55 37.26
N THR A 133 29.38 -24.07 37.59
CA THR A 133 29.14 -24.87 38.82
C THR A 133 29.98 -26.14 38.83
N ARG A 134 30.04 -26.86 37.70
CA ARG A 134 30.90 -28.06 37.56
C ARG A 134 32.38 -27.72 37.73
N GLN A 135 32.84 -26.60 37.16
CA GLN A 135 34.22 -26.17 37.29
C GLN A 135 34.57 -25.75 38.72
N ALA A 136 33.65 -25.07 39.42
CA ALA A 136 33.83 -24.68 40.81
C ALA A 136 33.99 -25.91 41.72
N HIS A 137 33.10 -26.90 41.60
CA HIS A 137 33.21 -28.15 42.36
C HIS A 137 34.52 -28.90 42.09
N ALA A 138 34.94 -29.02 40.83
CA ALA A 138 36.21 -29.67 40.49
C ALA A 138 37.44 -28.97 41.11
N ARG A 139 37.41 -27.63 41.21
CA ARG A 139 38.49 -26.85 41.86
C ARG A 139 38.48 -27.00 43.37
N GLU A 140 37.30 -27.05 44.00
CA GLU A 140 37.16 -27.31 45.44
C GLU A 140 37.68 -28.71 45.80
N GLU A 141 37.34 -29.73 45.00
CA GLU A 141 37.86 -31.09 45.18
C GLU A 141 39.39 -31.11 45.03
N ALA A 142 39.94 -30.52 43.97
CA ALA A 142 41.39 -30.46 43.76
C ALA A 142 42.14 -29.75 44.90
N SER A 143 41.56 -28.69 45.46
CA SER A 143 42.13 -27.95 46.60
C SER A 143 42.07 -28.76 47.90
N ARG A 144 41.01 -29.57 48.10
CA ARG A 144 40.92 -30.51 49.23
C ARG A 144 41.99 -31.59 49.20
N TRP A 145 42.36 -32.09 48.02
CA TRP A 145 43.39 -33.13 47.88
C TRP A 145 44.83 -32.63 48.03
N GLN A 146 45.11 -31.33 47.84
CA GLN A 146 46.45 -30.74 48.05
C GLN A 146 46.72 -30.30 49.50
N GLY A 147 45.72 -30.33 50.38
CA GLY A 147 45.82 -29.93 51.78
C GLY A 147 45.91 -31.06 52.81
N SER A 148 46.12 -32.32 52.37
CA SER A 148 46.43 -33.49 53.22
C SER A 148 47.83 -34.00 52.93
#